data_AF-A0A354RD62-F1
#
_entry.id   AF-A0A354RD62-F1
#
_cell.length_a   1.000
_cell.length_b   1.000
_cell.length_c   1.000
_cell.angle_alpha   90.00
_cell.angle_beta   90.00
_cell.angle_gamma   90.00
#
_symmetry.space_group_name_H-M   'P 1'
#
loop_
_entity.id
_entity.type
_entity.pdbx_description
1 polymer ?
#
loop_
_entity_poly.entity_id
_entity_poly.type
_entity_poly.pdbx_seq_one_letter_code
_entity_poly.pdbx_strand_id
1 'polypeptide(L)' 'THYQRLLEYIVPDKVHVLWDGKIVRSGTKELAVELENRGYDWIKEEVAA' A
#
# COMPACT_ATOMS: atom_id res chain seq x y z
N THR A 1 7.37 0.74 -3.27
CA THR A 1 8.24 1.92 -3.03
C THR A 1 7.51 2.84 -2.08
N HIS A 2 8.22 3.61 -1.24
CA HIS A 2 7.55 4.54 -0.30
C HIS A 2 6.91 5.75 -1.02
N TYR A 3 7.29 5.99 -2.28
CA TYR A 3 6.72 7.03 -3.15
C TYR A 3 6.11 6.42 -4.41
N GLN A 4 4.93 6.94 -4.77
CA GLN A 4 4.11 6.48 -5.87
C GLN A 4 4.56 6.99 -7.25
N ARG A 5 5.51 7.94 -7.31
CA ARG A 5 6.06 8.45 -8.59
C ARG A 5 6.56 7.35 -9.52
N LEU A 6 7.00 6.21 -8.97
CA LEU A 6 7.42 5.06 -9.78
C LEU A 6 6.23 4.31 -10.41
N LEU A 7 5.06 4.32 -9.76
CA LEU A 7 3.86 3.62 -10.21
C LEU A 7 3.14 4.33 -11.37
N GLU A 8 3.45 5.61 -11.60
CA GLU A 8 3.01 6.32 -12.81
C GLU A 8 3.72 5.79 -14.07
N TYR A 9 4.97 5.32 -13.93
CA TYR A 9 5.77 4.78 -15.03
C TYR A 9 5.71 3.26 -15.15
N ILE A 10 5.50 2.57 -14.02
CA ILE A 10 5.45 1.11 -13.95
C ILE A 10 4.14 0.73 -13.26
N VAL A 11 3.17 0.29 -14.04
CA VAL A 11 1.88 -0.17 -13.51
C VAL A 11 2.06 -1.54 -12.89
N PRO A 12 1.92 -1.70 -11.56
CA PRO A 12 2.06 -3.00 -10.93
C PRO A 12 0.79 -3.83 -11.10
N ASP A 13 0.93 -5.12 -11.41
CA ASP A 13 -0.18 -6.08 -11.39
C ASP A 13 -0.65 -6.35 -9.96
N LYS A 14 0.27 -6.29 -8.99
CA LYS A 14 0.00 -6.56 -7.58
C LYS A 14 0.81 -5.65 -6.68
N VAL A 15 0.16 -5.15 -5.65
CA VAL A 15 0.71 -4.29 -4.60
C VAL A 15 0.55 -5.02 -3.27
N HIS A 16 1.63 -5.05 -2.49
CA HIS A 16 1.66 -5.63 -1.16
C HIS A 16 2.10 -4.56 -0.15
N VAL A 17 1.35 -4.43 0.94
CA VAL A 17 1.69 -3.55 2.06
C VAL A 17 2.41 -4.39 3.10
N LEU A 18 3.64 -4.02 3.39
CA LEU A 18 4.44 -4.65 4.43
C LEU A 18 4.38 -3.80 5.69
N TRP A 19 4.04 -4.42 6.81
CA TRP A 19 4.04 -3.80 8.14
C TRP A 19 4.60 -4.78 9.15
N ASP A 20 5.55 -4.32 9.98
CA ASP A 20 6.22 -5.13 11.01
C ASP A 20 6.71 -6.50 10.50
N GLY A 21 7.33 -6.51 9.32
CA GLY A 21 7.87 -7.72 8.69
C GLY A 21 6.82 -8.69 8.11
N LYS A 22 5.53 -8.33 8.10
CA LYS A 22 4.44 -9.15 7.55
C LYS A 22 3.71 -8.43 6.42
N ILE A 23 3.16 -9.19 5.49
CA ILE A 23 2.22 -8.64 4.49
C ILE A 23 0.87 -8.52 5.17
N VAL A 24 0.39 -7.30 5.32
CA VAL A 24 -0.88 -7.01 6.02
C VAL A 24 -2.01 -6.75 5.05
N ARG A 25 -1.71 -6.26 3.84
CA ARG A 25 -2.69 -6.08 2.77
C ARG A 25 -2.09 -6.37 1.42
N SER A 26 -2.92 -6.89 0.52
CA SER A 26 -2.56 -7.13 -0.87
C SER A 26 -3.69 -6.63 -1.77
N GLY A 27 -3.34 -6.03 -2.90
CA GLY A 27 -4.31 -5.51 -3.85
C GLY A 27 -3.66 -5.22 -5.18
N THR A 28 -4.37 -4.48 -6.02
CA THR A 28 -3.91 -3.99 -7.32
C THR A 28 -3.42 -2.54 -7.17
N LYS A 29 -3.17 -1.82 -8.27
CA LYS A 29 -2.68 -0.43 -8.25
C LYS A 29 -3.57 0.53 -7.44
N GLU A 30 -4.87 0.23 -7.33
CA GLU A 30 -5.85 1.02 -6.59
C GLU A 30 -5.49 1.10 -5.10
N LEU A 31 -4.86 0.04 -4.57
CA LEU A 31 -4.38 0.02 -3.19
C LEU A 31 -3.29 1.06 -2.95
N ALA A 32 -2.40 1.26 -3.93
CA ALA A 32 -1.35 2.29 -3.81
C ALA A 32 -1.96 3.69 -3.82
N VAL A 33 -2.90 3.95 -4.74
CA VAL A 33 -3.63 5.23 -4.81
C VAL A 33 -4.40 5.51 -3.52
N GLU A 34 -5.02 4.50 -2.91
CA GLU A 34 -5.72 4.65 -1.64
C GLU A 34 -4.77 5.00 -0.48
N LEU A 35 -3.60 4.35 -0.42
CA LEU A 35 -2.56 4.63 0.58
C LEU A 35 -2.01 6.06 0.47
N GLU A 36 -1.88 6.58 -0.74
CA GLU A 36 -1.45 7.96 -0.95
C GLU A 36 -2.50 8.96 -0.48
N ASN A 37 -3.77 8.72 -0.82
CA ASN A 37 -4.86 9.64 -0.49
C ASN A 37 -5.23 9.65 1.01
N ARG A 38 -5.20 8.48 1.66
CA ARG A 38 -5.59 8.31 3.07
C ARG A 38 -4.41 8.24 4.03
N GLY A 39 -3.19 8.12 3.52
CA GLY A 39 -2.01 7.80 4.33
C GLY A 39 -2.01 6.35 4.83
N TYR A 40 -1.10 6.05 5.76
CA TYR A 40 -0.90 4.70 6.31
C TYR A 40 -1.68 4.46 7.62
N ASP A 41 -2.44 5.43 8.12
CA ASP A 41 -3.01 5.34 9.46
C ASP A 41 -4.12 4.27 9.57
N TRP A 42 -4.91 4.08 8.53
CA TRP A 42 -5.93 3.01 8.49
C TRP A 42 -5.32 1.60 8.40
N ILE A 43 -4.10 1.45 7.86
CA ILE A 43 -3.36 0.18 7.91
C ILE A 43 -2.96 -0.12 9.36
N LYS A 44 -2.56 0.90 10.15
CA LYS A 44 -2.24 0.68 11.57
C LYS A 44 -3.43 0.14 12.34
N GLU A 45 -4.63 0.64 12.06
CA GLU A 45 -5.86 0.16 12.69
C GLU A 45 -6.15 -1.31 12.34
N GLU A 46 -5.97 -1.72 11.08
CA GLU A 46 -6.12 -3.12 10.65
C GLU A 46 -5.08 -4.05 11.29
N VAL A 47 -3.86 -3.57 11.54
CA VAL A 47 -2.79 -4.40 12.12
C VAL A 47 -2.85 -4.46 13.65
N ALA A 48 -3.46 -3.46 14.28
CA ALA A 48 -3.65 -3.42 15.73
C ALA A 48 -4.88 -4.23 16.22
N ALA A 49 -5.77 -4.63 15.30
CA ALA A 49 -6.93 -5.49 15.56
C ALA A 49 -6.57 -6.98 15.50
#